data_AF-A0A521K5Q7-F1
#
_entry.id   AF-A0A521K5Q7-F1
#
_cell.length_a   1.000
_cell.length_b   1.000
_cell.length_c   1.000
_cell.angle_alpha   90.00
_cell.angle_beta   90.00
_cell.angle_gamma   90.00
#
_symmetry.space_group_name_H-M   'P 1'
#
loop_
_entity.id
_entity.type
_entity.pdbx_description
1 polymer ?
#
loop_
_entity_poly.entity_id
_entity_poly.type
_entity_poly.pdbx_seq_one_letter_code
_entity_poly.pdbx_strand_id
1 'polypeptide(L)'
;PPEQVQASFDDVLKAGQERERAKNEAQAYANDVVPRARGAASRLTEEAEGYRARIVAQAEGDSQRFRSVLAEYQKAPQVTRERMYTDAMQEIYSNVTKVLVDSKSGSNLLYLPLDKIMQMTGQPASTPSVQPSAPTPSTIPAPTSRSTDNAARSRERESR
;
A
#
# COMPACT_ATOMS: atom_id res chain seq x y z
N PRO A 1 50.99 42.92 -24.79
CA PRO A 1 49.60 43.39 -24.89
C PRO A 1 49.07 43.71 -23.47
N PRO A 2 48.32 44.81 -23.28
CA PRO A 2 48.01 45.31 -21.93
C PRO A 2 47.01 44.38 -21.21
N GLU A 3 47.35 43.99 -19.98
CA GLU A 3 46.62 42.97 -19.20
C GLU A 3 45.16 43.33 -18.86
N GLN A 4 44.83 44.62 -18.82
CA GLN A 4 43.52 45.11 -18.42
C GLN A 4 42.39 44.71 -19.38
N VAL A 5 42.68 44.62 -20.69
CA VAL A 5 41.64 44.29 -21.68
C VAL A 5 41.36 42.79 -21.70
N GLN A 6 42.38 41.95 -21.46
CA GLN A 6 42.23 40.50 -21.36
C GLN A 6 41.34 40.11 -20.17
N ALA A 7 41.56 40.70 -19.00
CA ALA A 7 40.75 40.44 -17.81
C ALA A 7 39.26 40.76 -18.01
N SER A 8 38.94 41.86 -18.71
CA SER A 8 37.54 42.21 -19.02
C SER A 8 36.88 41.29 -20.05
N PHE A 9 37.64 40.77 -21.02
CA PHE A 9 37.10 39.78 -21.96
C PHE A 9 36.84 38.43 -21.30
N ASP A 10 37.72 37.99 -20.41
CA ASP A 10 37.55 36.76 -19.64
C ASP A 10 36.31 36.83 -18.73
N ASP A 11 36.04 38.00 -18.13
CA ASP A 11 34.86 38.22 -17.29
C ASP A 11 33.56 38.14 -18.10
N VAL A 12 33.52 38.74 -19.30
CA VAL A 12 32.36 38.64 -20.20
C VAL A 12 32.10 37.20 -20.64
N LEU A 13 33.17 36.43 -20.93
CA LEU A 13 33.04 35.02 -21.28
C LEU A 13 32.52 34.19 -20.10
N LYS A 14 33.04 34.43 -18.90
CA LYS A 14 32.61 33.77 -17.67
C LYS A 14 31.14 34.08 -17.36
N ALA A 15 30.74 35.35 -17.42
CA ALA A 15 29.35 35.76 -17.25
C ALA A 15 28.42 35.11 -18.30
N GLY A 16 28.88 34.98 -19.55
CA GLY A 16 28.15 34.26 -20.60
C GLY A 16 27.92 32.78 -20.28
N GLN A 17 28.95 32.09 -19.79
CA GLN A 17 28.86 30.68 -19.37
C GLN A 17 27.96 30.50 -18.15
N GLU A 18 28.09 31.37 -17.15
CA GLU A 18 27.23 31.35 -15.96
C GLU A 18 25.76 31.58 -16.33
N ARG A 19 25.48 32.51 -17.24
CA ARG A 19 24.12 32.74 -17.75
C ARG A 19 23.57 31.50 -18.45
N GLU A 20 24.37 30.85 -19.29
CA GLU A 20 23.92 29.66 -20.02
C GLU A 20 23.72 28.47 -19.07
N ARG A 21 24.59 28.32 -18.07
CA ARG A 21 24.41 27.34 -17.00
C ARG A 21 23.13 27.59 -16.21
N ALA A 22 22.88 28.81 -15.77
CA ALA A 22 21.68 29.18 -15.04
C ALA A 22 20.40 28.92 -15.86
N LYS A 23 20.42 29.18 -17.18
CA LYS A 23 19.31 28.85 -18.08
C LYS A 23 19.07 27.36 -18.18
N ASN A 24 20.13 26.57 -18.35
CA ASN A 24 20.02 25.11 -18.45
C ASN A 24 19.52 24.49 -17.15
N GLU A 25 20.00 24.98 -16.01
CA GLU A 25 19.53 24.55 -14.67
C GLU A 25 18.05 24.89 -14.46
N ALA A 26 17.62 26.11 -14.84
CA ALA A 26 16.21 26.51 -14.77
C ALA A 26 15.32 25.66 -15.69
N GLN A 27 15.78 25.38 -16.91
CA GLN A 27 15.05 24.53 -17.84
C GLN A 27 14.96 23.08 -17.33
N ALA A 28 16.04 22.54 -16.78
CA ALA A 28 16.03 21.22 -16.15
C ALA A 28 15.06 21.16 -14.96
N TYR A 29 15.05 22.19 -14.11
CA TYR A 29 14.12 22.28 -12.99
C TYR A 29 12.66 22.33 -13.46
N ALA A 30 12.35 23.15 -14.48
CA ALA A 30 11.01 23.20 -15.07
C ALA A 30 10.61 21.84 -15.67
N ASN A 31 11.54 21.17 -16.36
CA ASN A 31 11.32 19.87 -16.96
C ASN A 31 11.14 18.73 -15.94
N ASP A 32 11.61 18.86 -14.70
CA ASP A 32 11.33 17.90 -13.62
C ASP A 32 10.01 18.23 -12.89
N VAL A 33 9.82 19.49 -12.52
CA VAL A 33 8.71 19.92 -11.66
C VAL A 33 7.38 19.89 -12.38
N VAL A 34 7.31 20.36 -13.63
CA VAL A 34 6.04 20.46 -14.37
C VAL A 34 5.44 19.08 -14.64
N PRO A 35 6.18 18.06 -15.14
CA PRO A 35 5.62 16.73 -15.31
C PRO A 35 5.24 16.06 -13.98
N ARG A 36 6.05 16.25 -12.93
CA ARG A 36 5.74 15.69 -11.60
C ARG A 36 4.43 16.27 -11.04
N ALA A 37 4.25 17.59 -11.13
CA ALA A 37 3.02 18.26 -10.71
C ALA A 37 1.81 17.81 -11.54
N ARG A 38 1.95 17.67 -12.86
CA ARG A 38 0.89 17.14 -13.74
C ARG A 38 0.52 15.71 -13.39
N GLY A 39 1.50 14.84 -13.13
CA GLY A 39 1.25 13.46 -12.71
C GLY A 39 0.56 13.37 -11.36
N ALA A 40 0.94 14.23 -10.40
CA ALA A 40 0.26 14.33 -9.11
C ALA A 40 -1.20 14.80 -9.27
N ALA A 41 -1.46 15.80 -10.14
CA ALA A 41 -2.81 16.27 -10.42
C ALA A 41 -3.68 15.21 -11.12
N SER A 42 -3.13 14.47 -12.09
CA SER A 42 -3.85 13.37 -12.75
C SER A 42 -4.26 12.31 -11.75
N ARG A 43 -3.31 11.84 -10.92
CA ARG A 43 -3.57 10.86 -9.86
C ARG A 43 -4.64 11.34 -8.88
N LEU A 44 -4.57 12.59 -8.42
CA LEU A 44 -5.58 13.14 -7.51
C LEU A 44 -6.98 13.15 -8.16
N THR A 45 -7.05 13.45 -9.45
CA THR A 45 -8.30 13.45 -10.22
C THR A 45 -8.84 12.02 -10.36
N GLU A 46 -8.00 11.06 -10.74
CA GLU A 46 -8.36 9.65 -10.86
C GLU A 46 -8.79 9.03 -9.52
N GLU A 47 -8.11 9.38 -8.41
CA GLU A 47 -8.48 8.95 -7.06
C GLU A 47 -9.86 9.52 -6.68
N ALA A 48 -10.13 10.78 -6.99
CA ALA A 48 -11.42 11.41 -6.73
C ALA A 48 -12.55 10.80 -7.58
N GLU A 49 -12.28 10.52 -8.86
CA GLU A 49 -13.21 9.84 -9.76
C GLU A 49 -13.48 8.40 -9.29
N GLY A 50 -12.44 7.67 -8.89
CA GLY A 50 -12.56 6.32 -8.34
C GLY A 50 -13.35 6.30 -7.03
N TYR A 51 -13.12 7.28 -6.15
CA TYR A 51 -13.91 7.44 -4.93
C TYR A 51 -15.38 7.72 -5.24
N ARG A 52 -15.66 8.67 -6.14
CA ARG A 52 -17.01 8.98 -6.59
C ARG A 52 -17.70 7.74 -7.16
N ALA A 53 -17.03 7.02 -8.05
CA ALA A 53 -17.57 5.81 -8.67
C ALA A 53 -17.88 4.74 -7.61
N ARG A 54 -17.00 4.55 -6.62
CA ARG A 54 -17.24 3.63 -5.50
C ARG A 54 -18.49 4.01 -4.71
N ILE A 55 -18.66 5.28 -4.35
CA ILE A 55 -19.82 5.75 -3.59
C ILE A 55 -21.12 5.57 -4.38
N VAL A 56 -21.11 5.91 -5.67
CA VAL A 56 -22.29 5.73 -6.54
C VAL A 56 -22.64 4.24 -6.67
N ALA A 57 -21.67 3.38 -6.98
CA ALA A 57 -21.89 1.95 -7.12
C ALA A 57 -22.39 1.30 -5.81
N GLN A 58 -21.84 1.72 -4.66
CA GLN A 58 -22.30 1.26 -3.36
C GLN A 58 -23.74 1.71 -3.11
N ALA A 59 -24.07 2.98 -3.34
CA ALA A 59 -25.42 3.51 -3.16
C ALA A 59 -26.44 2.82 -4.06
N GLU A 60 -26.08 2.54 -5.32
CA GLU A 60 -26.91 1.79 -6.26
C GLU A 60 -27.11 0.35 -5.82
N GLY A 61 -26.03 -0.34 -5.40
CA GLY A 61 -26.09 -1.70 -4.88
C GLY A 61 -26.95 -1.81 -3.61
N ASP A 62 -26.81 -0.87 -2.69
CA ASP A 62 -27.61 -0.81 -1.46
C ASP A 62 -29.08 -0.54 -1.77
N SER A 63 -29.36 0.36 -2.71
CA SER A 63 -30.72 0.64 -3.19
C SER A 63 -31.37 -0.58 -3.84
N GLN A 64 -30.62 -1.33 -4.66
CA GLN A 64 -31.10 -2.56 -5.28
C GLN A 64 -31.36 -3.64 -4.24
N ARG A 65 -30.44 -3.86 -3.30
CA ARG A 65 -30.62 -4.79 -2.18
C ARG A 65 -31.87 -4.45 -1.37
N PHE A 66 -32.06 -3.17 -1.03
CA PHE A 66 -33.24 -2.70 -0.31
C PHE A 66 -34.54 -2.99 -1.08
N ARG A 67 -34.60 -2.69 -2.38
CA ARG A 67 -35.78 -2.97 -3.22
C ARG A 67 -36.11 -4.47 -3.25
N SER A 68 -35.11 -5.33 -3.39
CA SER A 68 -35.29 -6.78 -3.37
C SER A 68 -35.85 -7.27 -2.04
N VAL A 69 -35.32 -6.78 -0.91
CA VAL A 69 -35.82 -7.14 0.43
C VAL A 69 -37.23 -6.59 0.65
N LEU A 70 -37.51 -5.36 0.23
CA LEU A 70 -38.84 -4.75 0.35
C LEU A 70 -39.90 -5.57 -0.38
N ALA A 71 -39.60 -6.05 -1.59
CA ALA A 71 -40.51 -6.90 -2.35
C ALA A 71 -40.86 -8.21 -1.62
N GLU A 72 -39.87 -8.87 -1.01
CA GLU A 72 -40.11 -10.07 -0.21
C GLU A 72 -40.82 -9.76 1.11
N TYR A 73 -40.48 -8.65 1.75
CA TYR A 73 -41.11 -8.20 2.99
C TYR A 73 -42.61 -7.91 2.81
N GLN A 74 -43.00 -7.35 1.65
CA GLN A 74 -44.41 -7.13 1.32
C GLN A 74 -45.19 -8.44 1.18
N LYS A 75 -44.53 -9.54 0.73
CA LYS A 75 -45.16 -10.86 0.62
C LYS A 75 -45.30 -11.55 1.98
N ALA A 76 -44.27 -11.48 2.83
CA ALA A 76 -44.22 -12.23 4.10
C ALA A 76 -43.47 -11.47 5.21
N PRO A 77 -44.10 -10.45 5.85
CA PRO A 77 -43.38 -9.52 6.72
C PRO A 77 -42.81 -10.16 7.98
N GLN A 78 -43.47 -11.15 8.59
CA GLN A 78 -42.99 -11.77 9.84
C GLN A 78 -41.71 -12.59 9.60
N VAL A 79 -41.72 -13.45 8.59
CA VAL A 79 -40.58 -14.32 8.26
C VAL A 79 -39.36 -13.49 7.84
N THR A 80 -39.55 -12.42 7.06
CA THR A 80 -38.43 -11.56 6.66
C THR A 80 -37.81 -10.84 7.85
N ARG A 81 -38.59 -10.37 8.84
CA ARG A 81 -38.05 -9.74 10.06
C ARG A 81 -37.27 -10.74 10.92
N GLU A 82 -37.83 -11.92 11.15
CA GLU A 82 -37.19 -12.97 11.93
C GLU A 82 -35.87 -13.41 11.29
N ARG A 83 -35.85 -13.54 9.96
CA ARG A 83 -34.62 -13.82 9.20
C ARG A 83 -33.59 -12.71 9.36
N MET A 84 -33.96 -11.45 9.14
CA MET A 84 -33.03 -10.31 9.30
C MET A 84 -32.46 -10.24 10.71
N TYR A 85 -33.27 -10.50 11.75
CA TYR A 85 -32.81 -10.55 13.13
C TYR A 85 -31.82 -11.69 13.37
N THR A 86 -32.14 -12.90 12.89
CA THR A 86 -31.30 -14.07 13.07
C THR A 86 -29.97 -13.91 12.33
N ASP A 87 -29.99 -13.39 11.11
CA ASP A 87 -28.79 -13.10 10.30
C ASP A 87 -27.90 -12.06 10.99
N ALA A 88 -28.48 -10.95 11.47
CA ALA A 88 -27.73 -9.93 12.20
C ALA A 88 -27.13 -10.47 13.51
N MET A 89 -27.90 -11.27 14.25
CA MET A 89 -27.44 -11.85 15.50
C MET A 89 -26.38 -12.94 15.27
N GLN A 90 -26.46 -13.67 14.16
CA GLN A 90 -25.43 -14.61 13.72
C GLN A 90 -24.12 -13.87 13.39
N GLU A 91 -24.19 -12.76 12.65
CA GLU A 91 -23.01 -11.93 12.34
C GLU A 91 -22.37 -11.38 13.61
N ILE A 92 -23.18 -10.83 14.53
CA ILE A 92 -22.70 -10.35 15.83
C ILE A 92 -22.01 -11.49 16.57
N TYR A 93 -22.68 -12.63 16.76
CA TYR A 93 -22.12 -13.76 17.50
C TYR A 93 -20.92 -14.41 16.84
N SER A 94 -20.76 -14.33 15.51
CA SER A 94 -19.55 -14.80 14.83
C SER A 94 -18.33 -13.92 15.09
N ASN A 95 -18.54 -12.63 15.38
CA ASN A 95 -17.48 -11.64 15.56
C ASN A 95 -17.15 -11.36 17.04
N VAL A 96 -17.85 -11.98 18.00
CA VAL A 96 -17.53 -11.86 19.44
C VAL A 96 -16.90 -13.12 20.03
N THR A 97 -15.83 -12.93 20.78
CA THR A 97 -15.20 -13.98 21.59
C THR A 97 -16.07 -14.27 22.82
N LYS A 98 -16.72 -15.43 22.85
CA LYS A 98 -17.57 -15.85 23.98
C LYS A 98 -16.71 -16.36 25.14
N VAL A 99 -16.72 -15.64 26.27
CA VAL A 99 -16.06 -16.07 27.52
C VAL A 99 -17.11 -16.72 28.43
N LEU A 100 -16.93 -18.01 28.73
CA LEU A 100 -17.77 -18.75 29.68
C LEU A 100 -17.08 -18.72 31.05
N VAL A 101 -17.76 -18.14 32.05
CA VAL A 101 -17.29 -18.14 33.44
C VAL A 101 -18.17 -19.11 34.23
N ASP A 102 -17.61 -20.27 34.59
CA ASP A 102 -18.26 -21.18 35.52
C ASP A 102 -18.04 -20.67 36.95
N SER A 103 -19.12 -20.26 37.63
CA SER A 103 -19.08 -19.77 39.02
C SER A 103 -19.55 -20.83 40.02
N LYS A 104 -19.73 -22.08 39.59
CA LYS A 104 -20.15 -23.15 40.48
C LYS A 104 -18.93 -23.83 41.08
N SER A 105 -18.48 -23.26 42.20
CA SER A 105 -17.52 -23.81 43.18
C SER A 105 -16.15 -23.13 43.23
N GLY A 106 -16.11 -21.90 43.79
CA GLY A 106 -15.21 -21.57 44.91
C GLY A 106 -13.69 -21.57 44.74
N SER A 107 -13.07 -21.98 43.62
CA SER A 107 -11.62 -21.81 43.43
C SER A 107 -11.15 -22.02 41.99
N ASN A 108 -10.25 -21.11 41.59
CA ASN A 108 -9.56 -20.95 40.31
C ASN A 108 -10.38 -20.40 39.13
N LEU A 109 -10.26 -19.07 38.97
CA LEU A 109 -10.33 -18.38 37.69
C LEU A 109 -9.27 -18.97 36.74
N LEU A 110 -9.58 -20.08 36.07
CA LEU A 110 -8.76 -20.57 34.97
C LEU A 110 -9.02 -19.70 33.75
N TYR A 111 -8.24 -18.61 33.66
CA TYR A 111 -8.12 -17.82 32.45
C TYR A 111 -7.47 -18.70 31.38
N LEU A 112 -8.28 -19.32 30.51
CA LEU A 112 -7.81 -19.86 29.24
C LEU A 112 -7.85 -18.72 28.21
N PRO A 113 -6.71 -18.06 27.92
CA PRO A 113 -6.63 -17.17 26.77
C PRO A 113 -6.74 -18.00 25.49
N LEU A 114 -7.96 -18.14 24.98
CA LEU A 114 -8.26 -18.86 23.74
C LEU A 114 -7.51 -18.27 22.53
N ASP A 115 -7.16 -16.98 22.59
CA ASP A 115 -6.29 -16.30 21.61
C ASP A 115 -4.96 -17.04 21.39
N LYS A 116 -4.34 -17.51 22.48
CA LYS A 116 -3.06 -18.23 22.42
C LYS A 116 -3.20 -19.67 21.93
N ILE A 117 -4.34 -20.31 22.24
CA ILE A 117 -4.62 -21.68 21.81
C ILE A 117 -4.92 -21.70 20.31
N MET A 118 -5.68 -20.72 19.79
CA MET A 118 -5.93 -20.58 18.36
C MET A 118 -4.66 -20.27 17.56
N GLN A 119 -3.72 -19.48 18.09
CA GLN A 119 -2.41 -19.28 17.46
C GLN A 119 -1.53 -20.55 17.47
N MET A 120 -1.62 -21.40 18.50
CA MET A 120 -0.92 -22.69 18.51
C MET A 120 -1.56 -23.74 17.59
N THR A 121 -2.89 -23.74 17.42
CA THR A 121 -3.59 -24.66 16.49
C THR A 121 -3.65 -24.13 15.05
N GLY A 122 -3.35 -22.85 14.84
CA GLY A 122 -3.39 -22.17 13.54
C GLY A 122 -2.08 -22.18 12.76
N GLN A 123 -1.09 -22.98 13.16
CA GLN A 123 0.12 -23.21 12.37
C GLN A 123 -0.12 -24.42 11.44
N PRO A 124 -0.57 -24.23 10.19
CA PRO A 124 -0.55 -25.31 9.22
C PRO A 124 0.92 -25.74 9.05
N ALA A 125 1.18 -27.01 9.31
CA ALA A 125 2.42 -27.65 8.91
C ALA A 125 2.60 -27.41 7.41
N SER A 126 3.57 -26.56 7.06
CA SER A 126 4.11 -26.49 5.71
C SER A 126 4.65 -27.87 5.36
N THR A 127 3.88 -28.61 4.58
CA THR A 127 4.32 -29.86 3.97
C THR A 127 5.50 -29.53 3.04
N PRO A 128 6.62 -30.27 3.12
CA PRO A 128 7.64 -30.20 2.08
C PRO A 128 7.01 -30.74 0.79
N SER A 129 6.76 -29.86 -0.17
CA SER A 129 6.41 -30.27 -1.53
C SER A 129 7.62 -30.97 -2.14
N VAL A 130 7.54 -32.29 -2.28
CA VAL A 130 8.45 -33.09 -3.10
C VAL A 130 8.27 -32.64 -4.54
N GLN A 131 9.27 -31.96 -5.07
CA GLN A 131 9.35 -31.49 -6.44
C GLN A 131 9.71 -32.67 -7.36
N PRO A 132 8.89 -33.03 -8.37
CA PRO A 132 9.29 -33.99 -9.38
C PRO A 132 10.28 -33.33 -10.33
N SER A 133 11.49 -33.87 -10.39
CA SER A 133 12.52 -33.53 -11.36
C SER A 133 12.08 -33.94 -12.78
N ALA A 134 12.09 -32.99 -13.70
CA ALA A 134 12.07 -33.25 -15.14
C ALA A 134 12.95 -32.20 -15.87
N PRO A 135 13.56 -32.55 -17.01
CA PRO A 135 14.93 -32.18 -17.35
C PRO A 135 15.08 -30.80 -18.01
N THR A 136 16.27 -30.23 -17.84
CA THR A 136 16.74 -28.96 -18.41
C THR A 136 16.79 -28.97 -19.94
N PRO A 137 16.31 -27.91 -20.61
CA PRO A 137 16.88 -27.43 -21.85
C PRO A 137 17.88 -26.29 -21.57
N SER A 138 19.03 -26.43 -22.20
CA SER A 138 20.23 -25.60 -22.17
C SER A 138 19.95 -24.10 -22.27
N THR A 139 20.49 -23.31 -21.33
CA THR A 139 20.56 -21.85 -21.45
C THR A 139 22.02 -21.41 -21.47
N ILE A 140 22.39 -20.73 -22.55
CA ILE A 140 23.69 -20.12 -22.82
C ILE A 140 23.92 -19.00 -21.79
N PRO A 141 25.05 -18.96 -21.05
CA PRO A 141 25.32 -17.84 -20.15
C PRO A 141 25.94 -16.65 -20.91
N ALA A 142 25.24 -15.52 -20.90
CA ALA A 142 25.80 -14.20 -21.19
C ALA A 142 26.48 -13.62 -19.93
N PRO A 143 27.63 -12.93 -20.05
CA PRO A 143 28.41 -12.47 -18.90
C PRO A 143 27.78 -11.25 -18.22
N THR A 144 27.59 -11.33 -16.90
CA THR A 144 27.19 -10.21 -16.03
C THR A 144 28.43 -9.50 -15.51
N SER A 145 28.53 -8.19 -15.77
CA SER A 145 29.54 -7.30 -15.24
C SER A 145 29.34 -7.07 -13.73
N ARG A 146 30.46 -7.07 -13.00
CA ARG A 146 30.57 -7.17 -11.55
C ARG A 146 30.82 -5.80 -10.92
N SER A 147 29.93 -5.42 -10.01
CA SER A 147 30.09 -4.61 -8.78
C SER A 147 31.21 -3.55 -8.72
N THR A 148 30.82 -2.29 -8.56
CA THR A 148 31.46 -1.35 -7.64
C THR A 148 30.40 -0.39 -7.08
N ASP A 149 29.81 -0.74 -5.94
CA ASP A 149 29.13 0.25 -5.08
C ASP A 149 29.05 -0.30 -3.65
N ASN A 150 30.17 -0.19 -2.93
CA ASN A 150 30.14 -0.20 -1.47
C ASN A 150 31.33 0.59 -0.91
N ALA A 151 31.27 1.92 -1.04
CA ALA A 151 32.27 2.81 -0.45
C ALA A 151 31.65 4.17 -0.08
N ALA A 152 30.58 4.20 0.73
CA ALA A 152 30.06 5.46 1.26
C ALA A 152 29.20 5.32 2.54
N ARG A 153 29.64 4.59 3.58
CA ARG A 153 28.97 4.60 4.91
C ARG A 153 29.92 4.51 6.10
N SER A 154 31.05 5.21 6.07
CA SER A 154 31.92 5.31 7.27
C SER A 154 32.61 6.67 7.36
N ARG A 155 31.83 7.75 7.52
CA ARG A 155 32.32 9.06 8.01
C ARG A 155 31.20 9.81 8.71
N GLU A 156 30.67 9.26 9.80
CA GLU A 156 29.87 10.08 10.72
C GLU A 156 29.83 9.48 12.13
N ARG A 157 30.97 9.52 12.83
CA ARG A 157 31.01 9.48 14.31
C ARG A 157 32.40 9.85 14.85
N GLU A 158 32.77 11.11 14.74
CA GLU A 158 33.77 11.70 15.65
C GLU A 158 33.41 13.16 15.87
N SER A 159 32.46 13.40 16.77
CA SER A 159 32.30 14.68 17.45
C SER A 159 31.85 14.39 18.88
N ARG A 160 32.83 14.30 19.78
CA ARG A 160 32.75 14.64 21.20
C ARG A 160 34.11 14.57 21.84
#